data_AF-A0A7S0SZL9-F1
#
_entry.id   AF-A0A7S0SZL9-F1
#
_cell.length_a   1.000
_cell.length_b   1.000
_cell.length_c   1.000
_cell.angle_alpha   90.00
_cell.angle_beta   90.00
_cell.angle_gamma   90.00
#
_symmetry.space_group_name_H-M   'P 1'
#
loop_
_entity.id
_entity.type
_entity.pdbx_description
1 polymer ?
#
loop_
_entity_poly.entity_id
_entity_poly.type
_entity_poly.pdbx_seq_one_letter_code
_entity_poly.pdbx_strand_id
1 'polypeptide(L)'
;PHMNRVWQFFEPAGSPKLIFLHQVLEVENAAGDLQSEDDTPQLILTNGEVDRVHGAALYFLRINPKGVSERLEQDVAVGVVTGTALDTFRTLVTQLYHPVLRSQSDWGKLSGPEHAKNTEAFLM
;
A
#
# COMPACT_ATOMS: atom_id res chain seq x y z
N PRO A 1 -1.29 -9.07 22.01
CA PRO A 1 -2.21 -8.30 21.15
C PRO A 1 -1.85 -8.34 19.65
N HIS A 2 -0.61 -8.00 19.27
CA HIS A 2 -0.18 -7.93 17.85
C HIS A 2 -0.24 -9.27 17.10
N MET A 3 0.14 -10.38 17.74
CA MET A 3 0.07 -11.72 17.13
C MET A 3 -1.36 -12.10 16.71
N ASN A 4 -2.38 -11.66 17.46
CA ASN A 4 -3.78 -11.92 17.14
C ASN A 4 -4.19 -11.23 15.83
N ARG A 5 -3.71 -10.01 15.59
CA ARG A 5 -3.97 -9.29 14.33
C ARG A 5 -3.37 -9.99 13.12
N VAL A 6 -2.18 -10.58 13.26
CA VAL A 6 -1.55 -11.37 12.20
C VAL A 6 -2.40 -12.59 11.87
N TRP A 7 -2.89 -13.33 12.87
CA TRP A 7 -3.76 -14.48 12.62
C TRP A 7 -5.11 -14.08 12.00
N GLN A 8 -5.72 -13.00 12.48
CA GLN A 8 -6.96 -12.47 11.92
C GLN A 8 -6.83 -12.10 10.43
N PHE A 9 -5.65 -11.70 9.97
CA PHE A 9 -5.44 -11.42 8.56
C PHE A 9 -5.69 -12.64 7.66
N PHE A 10 -5.43 -13.87 8.12
CA PHE A 10 -5.68 -15.07 7.34
C PHE A 10 -7.17 -15.47 7.30
N GLU A 11 -7.93 -15.06 8.31
CA GLU A 11 -9.34 -15.41 8.47
C GLU A 11 -10.29 -14.56 7.62
N PRO A 12 -11.31 -15.12 6.96
CA PRO A 12 -12.22 -14.36 6.10
C PRO A 12 -12.85 -13.13 6.78
N ALA A 13 -13.20 -13.26 8.06
CA ALA A 13 -13.85 -12.22 8.85
C ALA A 13 -12.87 -11.21 9.51
N GLY A 14 -11.56 -11.44 9.42
CA GLY A 14 -10.56 -10.54 10.00
C GLY A 14 -10.17 -9.40 9.06
N SER A 15 -9.14 -8.64 9.43
CA SER A 15 -8.69 -7.46 8.67
C SER A 15 -8.20 -7.84 7.27
N PRO A 16 -8.61 -7.13 6.20
CA PRO A 16 -8.09 -7.37 4.85
C PRO A 16 -6.69 -6.81 4.63
N LYS A 17 -6.15 -6.04 5.58
CA LYS A 17 -4.84 -5.42 5.51
C LYS A 17 -3.99 -5.77 6.73
N LEU A 18 -2.68 -5.96 6.50
CA LEU A 18 -1.65 -6.07 7.51
C LEU A 18 -0.51 -5.13 7.12
N ILE A 19 -0.18 -4.15 7.97
CA ILE A 19 0.80 -3.10 7.65
C ILE A 19 1.85 -3.05 8.75
N PHE A 20 3.10 -3.22 8.35
CA PHE A 20 4.27 -3.06 9.21
C PHE A 20 5.01 -1.79 8.83
N LEU A 21 5.32 -0.95 9.82
CA LEU A 21 6.20 0.20 9.65
C LEU A 21 7.55 -0.14 10.25
N HIS A 22 8.63 0.22 9.57
CA HIS A 22 9.98 0.22 10.10
C HIS A 22 10.47 1.66 10.16
N GLN A 23 10.23 2.31 11.30
CA GLN A 23 10.53 3.72 11.52
C GLN A 23 10.70 4.03 13.01
N VAL A 24 11.18 5.23 13.31
CA VAL A 24 11.21 5.76 14.66
C VAL A 24 9.78 5.94 15.17
N LEU A 25 9.52 5.51 16.41
CA LEU A 25 8.21 5.66 17.03
C LEU A 25 7.98 7.12 17.40
N GLU A 26 6.89 7.69 16.89
CA GLU A 26 6.42 9.01 17.28
C GLU A 26 5.26 8.86 18.26
N VAL A 27 5.35 9.55 19.39
CA VAL A 27 4.31 9.57 20.42
C VAL A 27 3.75 10.99 20.48
N GLU A 28 2.43 11.09 20.52
CA GLU A 28 1.74 12.36 20.70
C GLU A 28 1.98 12.87 22.13
N ASN A 29 2.55 14.07 22.24
CA ASN A 29 2.77 14.70 23.52
C ASN A 29 1.49 15.40 24.02
N ALA A 30 1.51 15.92 25.25
CA ALA A 30 0.36 16.61 25.84
C ALA A 30 -0.12 17.87 25.08
N ALA A 31 0.68 18.38 24.15
CA ALA A 31 0.34 19.51 23.28
C ALA A 31 -0.28 19.08 21.93
N GLY A 32 -0.36 17.78 21.65
CA GLY A 32 -0.86 17.22 20.39
C GLY A 32 0.19 17.14 19.28
N ASP A 33 1.46 17.41 19.61
CA ASP A 33 2.57 17.29 18.65
C ASP A 33 3.18 15.87 18.73
N LEU A 34 3.53 15.33 17.57
CA LEU A 34 4.24 14.05 17.47
C LEU A 34 5.74 14.27 17.76
N GLN A 35 6.26 13.59 18.77
CA GLN A 35 7.69 13.58 19.10
C GLN A 35 8.26 12.17 19.07
N SER A 36 9.48 12.05 18.56
CA SER A 36 10.25 10.80 18.61
C SER A 36 10.65 10.48 20.05
N GLU A 37 10.32 9.28 20.53
CA GLU A 37 10.70 8.83 21.88
C GLU A 37 12.15 8.33 21.94
N ASP A 38 12.63 7.74 20.83
CA ASP A 38 13.97 7.17 20.67
C ASP A 38 14.39 7.24 19.19
N ASP A 39 15.66 7.49 18.88
CA ASP A 39 16.16 7.59 17.49
C ASP A 39 16.34 6.22 16.81
N THR A 40 16.04 5.13 17.51
CA THR A 40 16.18 3.76 17.00
C THR A 40 14.92 3.33 16.22
N PRO A 41 15.04 2.95 14.93
CA PRO A 41 13.92 2.42 14.17
C PRO A 41 13.39 1.11 14.76
N GLN A 42 12.06 0.98 14.81
CA GLN A 42 11.37 -0.21 15.31
C GLN A 42 10.37 -0.75 14.30
N LEU A 43 10.06 -2.04 14.40
CA LEU A 43 9.01 -2.69 13.61
C LEU A 43 7.66 -2.54 14.34
N ILE A 44 6.75 -1.78 13.74
CA ILE A 44 5.46 -1.41 14.33
C ILE A 44 4.34 -2.02 13.49
N LEU A 45 3.39 -2.72 14.13
CA LEU A 45 2.18 -3.21 13.47
C LEU A 45 1.04 -2.19 13.61
N THR A 46 0.60 -1.62 12.49
CA THR A 46 -0.43 -0.57 12.45
C THR A 46 -1.70 -0.98 11.71
N ASN A 47 -2.80 -0.26 11.94
CA ASN A 47 -4.00 -0.26 11.10
C ASN A 47 -3.90 0.74 9.92
N GLY A 48 -2.91 1.62 9.90
CA GLY A 48 -2.67 2.61 8.84
C GLY A 48 -3.64 3.79 8.82
N GLU A 49 -4.29 4.11 9.95
CA GLU A 49 -5.29 5.20 10.01
C GLU A 49 -4.70 6.55 10.47
N VAL A 50 -3.70 6.53 11.37
CA VAL A 50 -3.18 7.76 12.02
C VAL A 50 -1.67 7.95 11.75
N ASP A 51 -0.94 6.87 11.48
CA ASP A 51 0.52 6.92 11.41
C ASP A 51 1.03 7.54 10.11
N ARG A 52 1.95 8.50 10.25
CA ARG A 52 2.74 8.98 9.12
C ARG A 52 3.80 7.95 8.75
N VAL A 53 4.01 7.77 7.45
CA VAL A 53 5.07 6.91 6.92
C VAL A 53 6.29 7.78 6.61
N HIS A 54 7.33 7.64 7.42
CA HIS A 54 8.59 8.38 7.27
C HIS A 54 9.77 7.49 6.85
N GLY A 55 9.70 6.20 7.18
CA GLY A 55 10.72 5.20 6.82
C GLY A 55 10.27 4.25 5.71
N ALA A 56 10.09 2.98 6.06
CA ALA A 56 9.55 1.97 5.18
C ALA A 56 8.25 1.40 5.76
N ALA A 57 7.24 1.20 4.91
CA ALA A 57 6.04 0.46 5.23
C ALA A 57 5.93 -0.78 4.34
N LEU A 58 5.81 -1.96 4.93
CA LEU A 58 5.49 -3.20 4.25
C LEU A 58 4.00 -3.49 4.45
N TYR A 59 3.26 -3.65 3.38
CA TYR A 59 1.84 -3.98 3.44
C TYR A 59 1.53 -5.32 2.78
N PHE A 60 0.55 -6.00 3.35
CA PHE A 60 -0.10 -7.18 2.81
C PHE A 60 -1.59 -6.87 2.69
N LEU A 61 -2.14 -7.07 1.49
CA LEU A 61 -3.56 -6.86 1.21
C LEU A 61 -4.17 -8.17 0.73
N ARG A 62 -5.26 -8.59 1.35
CA ARG A 62 -6.04 -9.71 0.82
C ARG A 62 -6.74 -9.29 -0.46
N ILE A 63 -6.44 -10.01 -1.53
CA ILE A 63 -7.14 -9.92 -2.81
C ILE A 63 -8.24 -10.98 -2.92
N ASN A 64 -8.17 -12.05 -2.12
CA ASN A 64 -9.22 -13.05 -2.02
C ASN A 64 -10.20 -12.72 -0.87
N PRO A 65 -11.49 -12.48 -1.16
CA PRO A 65 -12.49 -12.16 -0.14
C PRO A 65 -12.85 -13.36 0.76
N LYS A 66 -12.46 -14.58 0.38
CA LYS A 66 -12.71 -15.81 1.16
C LYS A 66 -11.60 -16.12 2.17
N GLY A 67 -10.70 -15.18 2.44
CA GLY A 67 -9.55 -15.38 3.31
C GLY A 67 -8.29 -15.80 2.53
N VAL A 68 -7.24 -16.16 3.27
CA VAL A 68 -5.95 -16.56 2.71
C VAL A 68 -5.83 -18.08 2.78
N SER A 69 -5.66 -18.72 1.63
CA SER A 69 -5.42 -20.17 1.50
C SER A 69 -3.92 -20.48 1.50
N GLU A 70 -3.57 -21.75 1.26
CA GLU A 70 -2.18 -22.18 1.08
C GLU A 70 -1.50 -21.53 -0.15
N ARG A 71 -2.27 -20.97 -1.09
CA ARG A 71 -1.76 -20.26 -2.27
C ARG A 71 -1.64 -18.76 -2.03
N LEU A 72 -0.74 -18.39 -1.13
CA LEU A 72 -0.50 -17.00 -0.71
C LEU A 72 -0.37 -16.01 -1.88
N GLU A 73 0.33 -16.38 -2.95
CA GLU A 73 0.56 -15.51 -4.12
C GLU A 73 -0.71 -15.14 -4.88
N GLN A 74 -1.76 -15.96 -4.76
CA GLN A 74 -3.06 -15.72 -5.40
C GLN A 74 -4.03 -14.98 -4.48
N ASP A 75 -3.74 -14.96 -3.18
CA ASP A 75 -4.64 -14.46 -2.15
C ASP A 75 -4.17 -13.15 -1.52
N VAL A 76 -2.87 -12.84 -1.61
CA VAL A 76 -2.23 -11.70 -0.96
C VAL A 76 -1.39 -10.90 -1.94
N ALA A 77 -1.74 -9.63 -2.10
CA ALA A 77 -0.86 -8.64 -2.72
C ALA A 77 0.10 -8.08 -1.67
N VAL A 78 1.37 -7.94 -2.04
CA VAL A 78 2.42 -7.42 -1.18
C VAL A 78 3.06 -6.20 -1.83
N GLY A 79 3.40 -5.20 -1.03
CA GLY A 79 4.19 -4.09 -1.52
C GLY A 79 4.88 -3.33 -0.41
N VAL A 80 5.82 -2.47 -0.81
CA VAL A 80 6.61 -1.64 0.09
C VAL A 80 6.44 -0.18 -0.32
N VAL A 81 6.19 0.67 0.66
CA VAL A 81 6.27 2.12 0.55
C VAL A 81 7.57 2.56 1.22
N THR A 82 8.38 3.33 0.52
CA THR A 82 9.65 3.87 1.03
C THR A 82 9.67 5.38 0.91
N GLY A 83 10.18 6.07 1.93
CA GLY A 83 10.10 7.52 1.99
C GLY A 83 8.65 7.97 2.18
N THR A 84 8.21 8.99 1.45
CA THR A 84 6.81 9.43 1.54
C THR A 84 5.87 8.58 0.66
N ALA A 85 4.62 8.46 1.08
CA ALA A 85 3.59 7.76 0.31
C ALA A 85 3.40 8.35 -1.10
N LEU A 86 3.51 9.68 -1.22
CA LEU A 86 3.38 10.38 -2.51
C LEU A 86 4.56 10.11 -3.45
N ASP A 87 5.79 10.01 -2.92
CA ASP A 87 6.96 9.69 -3.74
C ASP A 87 6.93 8.26 -4.27
N THR A 88 6.53 7.32 -3.41
CA THR A 88 6.30 5.93 -3.84
C THR A 88 5.19 5.89 -4.89
N PHE A 89 4.06 6.57 -4.65
CA PHE A 89 2.95 6.60 -5.60
C PHE A 89 3.37 7.20 -6.95
N ARG A 90 4.07 8.33 -6.95
CA ARG A 90 4.64 8.95 -8.16
C ARG A 90 5.54 7.97 -8.90
N THR A 91 6.39 7.24 -8.19
CA THR A 91 7.29 6.26 -8.78
C THR A 91 6.51 5.11 -9.42
N LEU A 92 5.51 4.55 -8.73
CA LEU A 92 4.66 3.49 -9.28
C LEU A 92 3.93 3.95 -10.55
N VAL A 93 3.32 5.14 -10.52
CA VAL A 93 2.61 5.68 -11.68
C VAL A 93 3.57 5.93 -12.85
N THR A 94 4.67 6.64 -12.62
CA THR A 94 5.55 7.10 -13.71
C THR A 94 6.49 6.03 -14.24
N GLN A 95 6.98 5.12 -13.39
CA GLN A 95 8.01 4.15 -13.76
C GLN A 95 7.43 2.76 -14.06
N LEU A 96 6.32 2.38 -13.42
CA LEU A 96 5.75 1.04 -13.58
C LEU A 96 4.51 1.06 -14.48
N TYR A 97 3.49 1.84 -14.11
CA TYR A 97 2.21 1.81 -14.82
C TYR A 97 2.25 2.57 -16.14
N HIS A 98 2.89 3.74 -16.18
CA HIS A 98 2.92 4.56 -17.39
C HIS A 98 3.53 3.84 -18.61
N PRO A 99 4.67 3.14 -18.51
CA PRO A 99 5.19 2.35 -19.64
C PRO A 99 4.26 1.21 -20.06
N VAL A 100 3.69 0.48 -19.08
CA VAL A 100 2.77 -0.64 -19.34
C VAL A 100 1.54 -0.14 -20.09
N LEU A 101 0.96 0.95 -19.62
CA LEU A 101 -0.21 1.57 -20.23
C LEU A 101 0.11 2.12 -21.63
N ARG A 102 1.26 2.77 -21.84
CA ARG A 102 1.67 3.19 -23.20
C ARG A 102 1.86 2.03 -24.16
N SER A 103 2.35 0.89 -23.69
CA SER A 103 2.53 -0.31 -24.51
C SER A 103 1.25 -1.08 -24.77
N GLN A 104 0.15 -0.73 -24.10
CA GLN A 104 -1.11 -1.44 -24.20
C GLN A 104 -1.81 -1.12 -25.52
N SER A 105 -1.90 -2.14 -26.39
CA SER A 105 -2.56 -2.05 -27.69
C SER A 105 -4.07 -2.20 -27.63
N ASP A 106 -4.60 -2.82 -26.57
CA ASP A 106 -6.03 -3.02 -26.37
C ASP A 106 -6.48 -2.47 -25.01
N TRP A 107 -7.28 -1.41 -25.07
CA TRP A 107 -7.89 -0.74 -23.91
C TRP A 107 -9.34 -1.21 -23.67
N GLY A 108 -9.75 -2.31 -24.31
CA GLY A 108 -11.09 -2.88 -24.23
C GLY A 108 -12.15 -1.90 -24.72
N LYS A 109 -13.10 -1.53 -23.84
CA LYS A 109 -14.20 -0.62 -24.18
C LYS A 109 -13.74 0.81 -24.50
N LEU A 110 -12.50 1.17 -24.13
CA LEU A 110 -11.91 2.48 -24.38
C LEU A 110 -11.11 2.54 -25.69
N SER A 111 -11.00 1.44 -26.43
CA SER A 111 -10.31 1.36 -27.73
C SER A 111 -11.06 2.08 -28.87
N GLY A 112 -12.20 2.72 -28.58
CA GLY A 112 -13.02 3.42 -29.56
C GLY A 112 -12.59 4.88 -29.82
N PRO A 113 -12.91 5.44 -31.00
CA PRO A 113 -12.48 6.79 -31.41
C PRO A 113 -12.98 7.93 -30.50
N GLU A 114 -14.08 7.71 -29.75
CA GLU A 114 -14.59 8.67 -28.75
C GLU A 114 -13.66 8.83 -27.54
N HIS A 115 -12.89 7.80 -27.19
CA HIS A 115 -12.15 7.72 -25.92
C HIS A 115 -10.64 7.88 -26.12
N ALA A 116 -10.15 7.82 -27.37
CA ALA A 116 -8.73 7.93 -27.71
C ALA A 116 -8.05 9.20 -27.15
N LYS A 117 -8.75 10.35 -27.18
CA LYS A 117 -8.22 11.62 -26.64
C LYS A 117 -8.01 11.58 -25.12
N ASN A 118 -8.87 10.87 -24.39
CA ASN A 118 -8.77 10.75 -22.94
C ASN A 118 -7.62 9.82 -22.54
N THR A 119 -7.41 8.75 -23.32
CA THR A 119 -6.29 7.83 -23.16
C THR A 119 -4.96 8.55 -23.44
N GLU A 120 -4.86 9.34 -24.51
CA GLU A 120 -3.65 10.12 -24.81
C GLU A 120 -3.36 11.18 -23.74
N ALA A 121 -4.37 11.90 -23.25
CA ALA A 121 -4.20 12.90 -22.20
C ALA A 121 -3.73 12.31 -20.86
N PHE A 122 -4.16 11.08 -20.53
CA PHE A 122 -3.70 10.36 -19.33
C PHE A 122 -2.25 9.86 -19.47
N LEU A 123 -1.78 9.64 -20.70
CA LEU A 123 -0.45 9.15 -21.02
C LEU A 123 0.58 10.25 -21.31
N MET A 124 0.18 11.53 -21.37
CA MET A 124 1.08 12.69 -21.53
C MET A 124 1.59 13.18 -20.18
#